data_AF-A0A963V530-F1
#
_entry.id   AF-A0A963V530-F1
#
_cell.length_a   1.000
_cell.length_b   1.000
_cell.length_c   1.000
_cell.angle_alpha   90.00
_cell.angle_beta   90.00
_cell.angle_gamma   90.00
#
_symmetry.space_group_name_H-M   'P 1'
#
loop_
_entity.id
_entity.type
_entity.pdbx_description
1 polymer ?
#
loop_
_entity_poly.entity_id
_entity_poly.type
_entity_poly.pdbx_seq_one_letter_code
_entity_poly.pdbx_strand_id
1 'polypeptide(L)' 'MTEETMTIREMCDTFDVTPRTLRFYESKELLFPIRLGQKRLFTRRDRARLKLILR' A
#
# COMPACT_ATOMS: atom_id res chain seq x y z
N MET A 1 -0.18 14.81 14.55
CA MET A 1 -1.10 13.89 13.84
C MET A 1 -0.27 12.73 13.35
N THR A 2 -0.30 11.61 14.04
CA THR A 2 0.44 10.40 13.67
C THR A 2 -0.10 9.92 12.33
N GLU A 3 0.67 10.06 11.25
CA GLU A 3 0.33 9.44 9.98
C GLU A 3 0.47 7.93 10.16
N GLU A 4 -0.63 7.28 10.52
CA GLU A 4 -0.68 5.84 10.74
C GLU A 4 -0.40 5.15 9.39
N THR A 5 0.82 4.65 9.24
CA THR A 5 1.24 3.87 8.08
C THR A 5 0.87 2.41 8.28
N MET A 6 0.52 1.73 7.19
CA MET A 6 0.26 0.29 7.20
C MET A 6 1.40 -0.43 6.52
N THR A 7 1.82 -1.56 7.07
CA THR A 7 2.73 -2.50 6.42
C THR A 7 2.06 -3.16 5.22
N ILE A 8 2.86 -3.82 4.38
CA ILE A 8 2.34 -4.61 3.26
C ILE A 8 1.33 -5.69 3.69
N ARG A 9 1.53 -6.30 4.87
CA ARG A 9 0.63 -7.34 5.38
C ARG A 9 -0.71 -6.74 5.78
N GLU A 10 -0.71 -5.68 6.57
CA GLU A 10 -1.94 -5.00 6.99
C GLU A 10 -2.74 -4.47 5.79
N MET A 11 -2.06 -3.97 4.75
CA MET A 11 -2.71 -3.59 3.49
C MET A 11 -3.34 -4.77 2.76
N CYS A 12 -2.66 -5.92 2.73
CA CYS A 12 -3.21 -7.14 2.12
C CYS A 12 -4.48 -7.58 2.86
N ASP A 13 -4.43 -7.65 4.19
CA ASP A 13 -5.54 -8.08 5.03
C ASP A 13 -6.74 -7.11 4.92
N THR A 14 -6.48 -5.80 4.82
CA THR A 14 -7.53 -4.77 4.77
C THR A 14 -8.26 -4.71 3.43
N PHE A 15 -7.55 -4.96 2.33
CA PHE A 15 -8.10 -4.82 0.98
C PHE A 15 -8.33 -6.16 0.27
N ASP A 16 -8.13 -7.27 0.97
CA ASP A 16 -8.21 -8.64 0.45
C ASP A 16 -7.38 -8.82 -0.84
N VAL A 17 -6.13 -8.33 -0.81
CA VAL A 17 -5.20 -8.42 -1.93
C VAL A 17 -3.91 -9.13 -1.53
N THR A 18 -3.16 -9.61 -2.51
CA THR A 18 -1.88 -10.24 -2.25
C THR A 18 -0.73 -9.23 -2.20
N PRO A 19 0.40 -9.57 -1.55
CA PRO A 19 1.62 -8.76 -1.63
C PRO A 19 2.11 -8.57 -3.07
N ARG A 20 1.83 -9.54 -3.96
CA ARG A 20 2.16 -9.45 -5.40
C ARG A 20 1.37 -8.33 -6.07
N THR A 21 0.07 -8.20 -5.77
CA THR A 21 -0.80 -7.12 -6.26
C THR A 21 -0.27 -5.75 -5.86
N LEU A 22 0.08 -5.56 -4.58
CA LEU A 22 0.62 -4.28 -4.10
C LEU A 22 1.95 -3.91 -4.75
N ARG A 23 2.87 -4.89 -4.92
CA ARG A 23 4.14 -4.66 -5.63
C ARG A 23 3.93 -4.35 -7.11
N PHE A 24 2.92 -4.95 -7.74
CA PHE A 24 2.57 -4.63 -9.11
C PHE A 24 2.12 -3.17 -9.23
N TYR A 25 1.22 -2.69 -8.37
CA TYR A 25 0.79 -1.29 -8.40
C TYR A 25 1.91 -0.30 -8.05
N GLU A 26 2.81 -0.66 -7.14
CA GLU A 26 4.04 0.11 -6.91
C GLU A 26 4.91 0.19 -8.18
N SER A 27 5.14 -0.94 -8.88
CA SER A 27 5.91 -0.96 -10.13
C SER A 27 5.25 -0.22 -11.30
N LYS A 28 3.93 0.00 -11.22
CA LYS A 28 3.15 0.79 -12.18
C LYS A 28 3.03 2.25 -11.79
N GLU A 29 3.79 2.69 -10.78
CA GLU A 29 3.76 4.06 -10.25
C GLU A 29 2.35 4.51 -9.82
N LEU A 30 1.52 3.53 -9.42
CA LEU A 30 0.18 3.79 -8.90
C LEU A 30 0.21 3.92 -7.38
N LEU A 31 1.14 3.27 -6.68
CA LEU A 31 1.33 3.42 -5.24
C LEU A 31 2.74 3.90 -4.93
N PHE A 32 2.88 4.71 -3.88
CA PHE A 32 4.15 5.33 -3.49
C PHE A 32 4.43 5.12 -1.99
N PRO A 33 4.57 3.87 -1.53
CA PRO A 33 4.84 3.58 -0.14
C PRO A 33 6.22 4.10 0.28
N ILE A 34 6.35 4.50 1.55
CA ILE A 34 7.63 4.84 2.16
C ILE A 34 8.45 3.55 2.31
N ARG A 35 9.69 3.57 1.85
CA ARG A 35 10.61 2.43 1.97
C ARG A 35 11.54 2.60 3.17
N LEU A 36 11.49 1.63 4.09
CA LEU A 36 12.43 1.50 5.21
C LEU A 36 13.18 0.17 5.06
N GLY A 37 14.27 0.21 4.30
CA GLY A 37 14.98 -1.00 3.86
C GLY A 37 14.08 -1.87 2.99
N GLN A 38 13.80 -3.10 3.46
CA GLN A 38 12.89 -4.03 2.78
C GLN A 38 11.41 -3.79 3.11
N LYS A 39 11.11 -3.00 4.16
CA LYS A 39 9.74 -2.72 4.57
C LYS A 39 9.13 -1.64 3.68
N ARG A 40 7.86 -1.85 3.32
CA ARG A 40 7.01 -0.85 2.66
C ARG A 40 5.95 -0.40 3.63
N LEU A 41 5.85 0.90 3.82
CA LEU A 41 4.88 1.56 4.68
C LEU A 41 3.94 2.40 3.82
N PHE A 42 2.67 2.01 3.80
CA PHE A 42 1.61 2.61 3.00
C PHE A 42 0.91 3.69 3.81
N THR A 43 0.92 4.90 3.27
CA THR A 43 0.30 6.07 3.87
C THR A 43 -1.22 6.04 3.70
N ARG A 44 -1.91 6.98 4.35
CA ARG A 44 -3.35 7.17 4.11
C ARG A 44 -3.69 7.47 2.65
N ARG A 45 -2.79 8.14 1.92
CA ARG A 45 -2.95 8.44 0.49
C ARG A 45 -2.88 7.16 -0.34
N ASP A 46 -1.95 6.26 -0.03
CA ASP A 46 -1.85 4.97 -0.72
C ASP A 46 -3.10 4.11 -0.51
N ARG A 47 -3.66 4.11 0.70
CA ARG A 47 -4.93 3.43 1.02
C ARG A 47 -6.09 3.96 0.17
N ALA A 48 -6.24 5.28 0.12
CA ALA A 48 -7.28 5.91 -0.67
C ALA A 48 -7.13 5.59 -2.15
N ARG A 49 -5.89 5.61 -2.67
CA ARG A 49 -5.62 5.28 -4.07
C ARG A 49 -5.87 3.81 -4.39
N LEU A 50 -5.45 2.89 -3.52
CA LEU A 50 -5.74 1.47 -3.70
C LEU A 50 -7.24 1.20 -3.74
N LYS A 51 -8.02 1.85 -2.85
CA LYS A 51 -9.49 1.76 -2.86
C LYS A 51 -10.09 2.20 -4.19
N LEU A 52 -9.52 3.21 -4.85
CA LEU A 52 -9.98 3.69 -6.16
C LEU A 52 -9.59 2.73 -7.29
N ILE A 53 -8.43 2.08 -7.20
CA ILE A 53 -7.96 1.12 -8.21
C ILE A 53 -8.76 -0.19 -8.18
N LEU A 54 -9.18 -0.63 -6.99
CA LEU A 54 -9.93 -1.88 -6.79
C LEU A 54 -11.45 -1.74 -7.01
N ARG A 55 -11.91 -0.55 -7.40
CA ARG A 55 -13.33 -0.27 -7.64
C ARG A 55 -13.78 -0.76 -9.01
#